data_AF-A0A1Y1MPX0-F1
#
_entry.id   AF-A0A1Y1MPX0-F1
#
_cell.length_a   1.000
_cell.length_b   1.000
_cell.length_c   1.000
_cell.angle_alpha   90.00
_cell.angle_beta   90.00
_cell.angle_gamma   90.00
#
_symmetry.space_group_name_H-M   'P 1'
#
loop_
_entity.id
_entity.type
_entity.pdbx_description
1 polymer ?
#
loop_
_entity_poly.entity_id
_entity_poly.type
_entity_poly.pdbx_seq_one_letter_code
_entity_poly.pdbx_strand_id
1 'polypeptide(L)'
;LDVLSPTEAEMKVIAKAFGIHPLTAEDIMLQEAREKVELFRHYYFVNYRTFDQDINSTNYLEPVNMYVVVFREGVLSFHFSMTPHPANVRRRIRQLRDYLILSSDWISYAIIDDITDVFQPLIQNIEDEVDEIDENILRMHTPERDEKTAHLRDDSSSFFDSGDMLRRVGDCRKRVMSLYRLLGNKADVIKGFAKRCNESWEVAPRSEIGLYLGDIQDHIVTMTSNLGHYEKILARSHGNYLAQINIRMNERQEQTADVLGKLTVLGTIVLPMNIITGLWGMNVWVPGQEYEGDLAWFVW
;
A
#
# COMPACT_ATOMS: atom_id res chain seq x y z
N LEU A 1 -8.73 -34.29 3.76
CA LEU A 1 -10.00 -33.81 4.35
C LEU A 1 -9.88 -32.31 4.50
N ASP A 2 -10.93 -31.56 4.17
CA ASP A 2 -10.97 -30.12 4.38
C ASP A 2 -12.14 -29.80 5.31
N VAL A 3 -11.87 -29.11 6.41
CA VAL A 3 -12.81 -28.91 7.53
C VAL A 3 -13.00 -27.41 7.75
N LEU A 4 -14.22 -26.92 7.51
CA LEU A 4 -14.62 -25.55 7.78
C LEU A 4 -15.23 -25.45 9.19
N SER A 5 -14.66 -24.59 10.03
CA SER A 5 -15.16 -24.22 11.36
C SER A 5 -15.59 -25.42 12.22
N PRO A 6 -14.67 -26.33 12.60
CA PRO A 6 -14.99 -27.50 13.41
C PRO A 6 -15.51 -27.10 14.79
N THR A 7 -16.56 -27.79 15.25
CA THR A 7 -16.99 -27.70 16.65
C THR A 7 -16.03 -28.45 17.59
N GLU A 8 -16.03 -28.13 18.89
CA GLU A 8 -15.20 -28.85 19.86
C GLU A 8 -15.45 -30.37 19.87
N ALA A 9 -16.70 -30.79 19.67
CA ALA A 9 -17.07 -32.20 19.63
C ALA A 9 -16.47 -32.89 18.41
N GLU A 10 -16.59 -32.27 17.22
CA GLU A 10 -15.99 -32.77 15.98
C GLU A 10 -14.47 -32.80 16.07
N MET A 11 -13.85 -31.75 16.63
CA MET A 11 -12.41 -31.70 16.79
C MET A 11 -11.89 -32.79 17.73
N LYS A 12 -12.59 -33.10 18.82
CA LYS A 12 -12.26 -34.23 19.71
C LYS A 12 -12.34 -35.57 18.98
N VAL A 13 -13.34 -35.77 18.12
CA VAL A 13 -13.48 -36.99 17.32
C VAL A 13 -12.35 -37.10 16.30
N ILE A 14 -12.07 -36.04 15.55
CA ILE A 14 -10.99 -35.99 14.56
C ILE A 14 -9.64 -36.22 15.22
N ALA A 15 -9.34 -35.52 16.33
CA ALA A 15 -8.08 -35.68 17.04
C ALA A 15 -7.88 -37.11 17.54
N LYS A 16 -8.92 -37.74 18.10
CA LYS A 16 -8.86 -39.13 18.55
C LYS A 16 -8.72 -40.13 17.39
N ALA A 17 -9.41 -39.89 16.27
CA ALA A 17 -9.40 -40.79 15.11
C ALA A 17 -8.04 -40.80 14.39
N PHE A 18 -7.42 -39.63 14.24
CA PHE A 18 -6.15 -39.47 13.50
C PHE A 18 -4.92 -39.43 14.41
N GLY A 19 -5.08 -39.49 15.73
CA GLY A 19 -3.97 -39.44 16.69
C GLY A 19 -3.29 -38.08 16.75
N ILE A 20 -4.05 -36.99 16.60
CA ILE A 20 -3.53 -35.62 16.69
C ILE A 20 -3.22 -35.30 18.15
N HIS A 21 -2.04 -34.72 18.39
CA HIS A 21 -1.61 -34.33 19.72
C HIS A 21 -2.55 -33.26 20.31
N PRO A 22 -2.89 -33.32 21.62
CA PRO A 22 -3.80 -32.36 22.24
C PRO A 22 -3.40 -30.89 22.04
N LEU A 23 -2.09 -30.60 22.08
CA LEU A 23 -1.56 -29.23 21.82
C LEU A 23 -1.88 -28.74 20.40
N THR A 24 -1.78 -29.60 19.38
CA THR A 24 -2.14 -29.21 18.01
C THR A 24 -3.64 -28.97 17.89
N ALA A 25 -4.47 -29.76 18.59
CA ALA A 25 -5.91 -29.55 18.60
C ALA A 25 -6.30 -28.26 19.33
N GLU A 26 -5.62 -27.94 20.43
CA GLU A 26 -5.76 -26.68 21.17
C GLU A 26 -5.36 -25.48 20.31
N ASP A 27 -4.22 -25.52 19.63
CA ASP A 27 -3.76 -24.45 18.72
C ASP A 27 -4.80 -24.13 17.63
N ILE A 28 -5.41 -25.17 17.04
CA ILE A 28 -6.45 -25.02 16.01
C ILE A 28 -7.71 -24.39 16.61
N MET A 29 -8.18 -24.88 17.76
CA MET A 29 -9.42 -24.41 18.38
C MET A 29 -9.31 -22.99 18.96
N LEU A 30 -8.15 -22.64 19.53
CA LEU A 30 -7.86 -21.30 20.05
C LEU A 30 -7.52 -20.30 18.94
N GLN A 31 -7.44 -20.76 17.69
CA GLN A 31 -7.08 -19.95 16.53
C GLN A 31 -5.73 -19.23 16.71
N GLU A 32 -4.71 -19.97 17.16
CA GLU A 32 -3.36 -19.44 17.35
C GLU A 32 -2.87 -18.75 16.06
N ALA A 33 -2.47 -17.49 16.18
CA ALA A 33 -2.14 -16.63 15.03
C ALA A 33 -0.68 -16.77 14.60
N ARG A 34 0.17 -17.39 15.43
CA ARG A 34 1.59 -17.58 15.12
C ARG A 34 1.77 -18.64 14.03
N GLU A 35 2.30 -18.19 12.89
CA GLU A 35 2.75 -19.09 11.83
C GLU A 35 3.93 -19.93 12.32
N LYS A 36 3.82 -21.25 12.13
CA LYS A 36 4.80 -22.20 12.62
C LYS A 36 4.71 -23.53 11.88
N VAL A 37 5.81 -24.26 11.92
CA VAL A 37 5.86 -25.65 11.49
C VAL A 37 6.44 -26.50 12.63
N GLU A 38 5.71 -27.53 13.01
CA GLU A 38 6.06 -28.45 14.09
C GLU A 38 6.04 -29.89 13.59
N LEU A 39 7.07 -30.66 13.96
CA LEU A 39 7.19 -32.07 13.58
C LEU A 39 6.77 -32.94 14.75
N PHE A 40 5.83 -33.84 14.49
CA PHE A 40 5.43 -34.88 15.42
C PHE A 40 5.85 -36.25 14.86
N ARG A 41 5.70 -37.30 15.67
CA ARG A 41 6.12 -38.65 15.31
C ARG A 41 5.37 -39.23 14.10
N HIS A 42 4.12 -38.83 13.88
CA HIS A 42 3.24 -39.43 12.86
C HIS A 42 2.72 -38.44 11.81
N TYR A 43 2.93 -37.14 12.03
CA TYR A 43 2.49 -36.07 11.15
C TYR A 43 3.36 -34.84 11.39
N TYR A 44 3.30 -33.86 10.50
CA TYR A 44 3.74 -32.50 10.80
C TYR A 44 2.58 -31.54 10.71
N PHE A 45 2.66 -30.49 11.51
CA PHE A 45 1.66 -29.44 11.62
C PHE A 45 2.21 -28.16 11.02
N VAL A 46 1.44 -27.57 10.13
CA VAL A 46 1.71 -26.26 9.53
C VAL A 46 0.57 -25.34 9.92
N ASN A 47 0.90 -24.25 10.63
CA ASN A 47 0.04 -23.09 10.76
C ASN A 47 0.56 -22.01 9.82
N TYR A 48 -0.24 -21.65 8.84
CA TYR A 48 0.11 -20.63 7.85
C TYR A 48 -1.06 -19.68 7.67
N ARG A 49 -0.81 -18.38 7.53
CA ARG A 49 -1.90 -17.41 7.39
C ARG A 49 -2.10 -17.01 5.95
N THR A 50 -3.34 -16.97 5.53
CA THR A 50 -3.76 -16.20 4.37
C THR A 50 -4.40 -14.90 4.82
N PHE A 51 -5.17 -14.25 3.95
CA PHE A 51 -5.98 -13.09 4.27
C PHE A 51 -7.31 -13.16 3.54
N ASP A 52 -8.29 -12.36 3.98
CA ASP A 52 -9.56 -12.22 3.25
C ASP A 52 -9.32 -11.51 1.90
N GLN A 53 -9.65 -12.22 0.82
CA GLN A 53 -9.45 -11.79 -0.56
C GLN A 53 -10.65 -11.02 -1.13
N ASP A 54 -11.79 -10.99 -0.44
CA ASP A 54 -12.98 -10.29 -0.94
C ASP A 54 -12.82 -8.77 -0.78
N ILE A 55 -12.68 -8.07 -1.90
CA ILE A 55 -12.53 -6.61 -1.96
C ILE A 55 -13.75 -5.89 -1.37
N ASN A 56 -14.93 -6.52 -1.40
CA ASN A 56 -16.16 -5.95 -0.85
C ASN A 56 -16.37 -6.26 0.64
N SER A 57 -15.54 -7.15 1.20
CA SER A 57 -15.60 -7.50 2.62
C SER A 57 -15.08 -6.35 3.48
N THR A 58 -15.71 -6.13 4.63
CA THR A 58 -15.19 -5.20 5.65
C THR A 58 -13.84 -5.66 6.20
N ASN A 59 -13.55 -6.96 6.09
CA ASN A 59 -12.37 -7.61 6.61
C ASN A 59 -11.30 -7.82 5.53
N TYR A 60 -11.40 -7.13 4.39
CA TYR A 60 -10.42 -7.20 3.31
C TYR A 60 -8.98 -7.02 3.83
N LEU A 61 -8.07 -7.93 3.45
CA LEU A 61 -6.68 -8.00 3.92
C LEU A 61 -6.50 -8.29 5.42
N GLU A 62 -7.56 -8.69 6.14
CA GLU A 62 -7.40 -9.22 7.49
C GLU A 62 -6.84 -10.65 7.44
N PRO A 63 -5.90 -11.01 8.35
CA PRO A 63 -5.27 -12.31 8.35
C PRO A 63 -6.25 -13.42 8.74
N VAL A 64 -6.20 -14.53 7.99
CA VAL A 64 -7.01 -15.72 8.23
C VAL A 64 -6.07 -16.91 8.41
N ASN A 65 -6.27 -17.70 9.47
CA ASN A 65 -5.44 -18.86 9.75
C ASN A 65 -5.85 -20.06 8.87
N MET A 66 -4.86 -20.72 8.28
CA MET A 66 -4.97 -22.00 7.60
C MET A 66 -4.09 -23.01 8.34
N TYR A 67 -4.74 -24.02 8.90
CA TYR A 67 -4.07 -25.10 9.61
C TYR A 67 -4.02 -26.33 8.72
N VAL A 68 -2.83 -26.92 8.57
CA VAL A 68 -2.63 -28.10 7.75
C VAL A 68 -1.89 -29.16 8.57
N VAL A 69 -2.52 -30.30 8.75
CA VAL A 69 -1.94 -31.49 9.41
C VAL A 69 -1.64 -32.51 8.32
N VAL A 70 -0.36 -32.84 8.15
CA VAL A 70 0.10 -33.67 7.04
C VAL A 70 0.59 -35.01 7.57
N PHE A 71 -0.07 -36.08 7.12
CA PHE A 71 0.28 -37.47 7.37
C PHE A 71 0.97 -38.07 6.14
N ARG A 72 1.46 -39.31 6.25
CA ARG A 72 2.11 -40.02 5.12
C ARG A 72 1.23 -40.22 3.89
N GLU A 73 -0.07 -40.45 4.08
CA GLU A 73 -1.01 -40.80 3.00
C GLU A 73 -2.18 -39.82 2.88
N GLY A 74 -2.15 -38.70 3.62
CA GLY A 74 -3.28 -37.78 3.64
C GLY A 74 -2.98 -36.46 4.32
N VAL A 75 -3.84 -35.48 4.05
CA VAL A 75 -3.77 -34.13 4.60
C VAL A 75 -5.12 -33.75 5.20
N LEU A 76 -5.12 -33.14 6.37
CA LEU A 76 -6.28 -32.50 6.98
C LEU A 76 -6.04 -30.98 6.97
N SER A 77 -6.93 -30.21 6.35
CA SER A 77 -6.94 -28.76 6.44
C SER A 77 -8.07 -28.28 7.33
N PHE A 78 -7.81 -27.23 8.12
CA PHE A 78 -8.81 -26.55 8.95
C PHE A 78 -8.73 -25.04 8.71
N HIS A 79 -9.89 -24.41 8.56
CA HIS A 79 -10.03 -22.97 8.46
C HIS A 79 -11.34 -22.53 9.12
N PHE A 80 -11.38 -21.31 9.65
CA PHE A 80 -12.55 -20.73 10.33
C PHE A 80 -13.24 -19.64 9.51
N SER A 81 -12.75 -19.41 8.29
CA SER A 81 -13.29 -18.47 7.33
C SER A 81 -13.21 -19.09 5.95
N MET A 82 -14.12 -18.69 5.06
CA MET A 82 -14.21 -19.28 3.74
C MET A 82 -12.98 -18.89 2.92
N THR A 83 -12.12 -19.86 2.60
CA THR A 83 -10.89 -19.64 1.84
C THR A 83 -10.92 -20.41 0.51
N PRO A 84 -10.45 -19.82 -0.60
CA PRO A 84 -10.44 -20.49 -1.90
C PRO A 84 -9.32 -21.51 -2.06
N HIS A 85 -8.28 -21.46 -1.21
CA HIS A 85 -7.04 -22.22 -1.39
C HIS A 85 -7.21 -23.75 -1.49
N PRO A 86 -7.98 -24.43 -0.60
CA PRO A 86 -8.18 -25.87 -0.72
C PRO A 86 -8.87 -26.26 -2.03
N ALA A 87 -9.79 -25.41 -2.52
CA ALA A 87 -10.51 -25.63 -3.75
C ALA A 87 -9.61 -25.41 -4.98
N ASN A 88 -8.77 -24.36 -4.97
CA ASN A 88 -7.79 -24.08 -6.02
C ASN A 88 -6.79 -25.23 -6.16
N VAL A 89 -6.21 -25.68 -5.05
CA VAL A 89 -5.27 -26.81 -5.03
C VAL A 89 -5.96 -28.08 -5.53
N ARG A 90 -7.21 -28.35 -5.10
CA ARG A 90 -8.00 -29.49 -5.61
C ARG A 90 -8.22 -29.42 -7.13
N ARG A 91 -8.44 -28.24 -7.69
CA ARG A 91 -8.56 -28.03 -9.14
C ARG A 91 -7.22 -28.27 -9.85
N ARG A 92 -6.11 -27.74 -9.31
CA ARG A 92 -4.74 -27.96 -9.82
C ARG A 92 -4.37 -29.44 -9.83
N ILE A 93 -4.70 -30.18 -8.76
CA ILE A 93 -4.51 -31.63 -8.66
C ILE A 93 -5.23 -32.37 -9.80
N ARG A 94 -6.47 -32.00 -10.12
CA ARG A 94 -7.23 -32.64 -11.21
C ARG A 94 -6.61 -32.42 -12.59
N GLN A 95 -5.99 -31.26 -12.81
CA GLN A 95 -5.34 -30.91 -14.08
C GLN A 95 -3.98 -31.61 -14.26
N LEU A 96 -3.26 -31.85 -13.15
CA LEU A 96 -1.90 -32.41 -13.17
C LEU A 96 -1.85 -33.91 -12.87
N ARG A 97 -3.01 -34.56 -12.70
CA ARG A 97 -3.12 -35.96 -12.25
C ARG A 97 -2.35 -36.95 -13.13
N ASP A 98 -2.23 -36.66 -14.42
CA ASP A 98 -1.58 -37.55 -15.39
C ASP A 98 -0.05 -37.39 -15.44
N TYR A 99 0.49 -36.30 -14.87
CA TYR A 99 1.90 -35.93 -14.99
C TYR A 99 2.66 -35.94 -13.66
N LEU A 100 1.98 -36.02 -12.51
CA LEU A 100 2.57 -35.79 -11.20
C LEU A 100 2.21 -36.89 -10.19
N ILE A 101 3.22 -37.42 -9.51
CA ILE A 101 3.02 -38.36 -8.39
C ILE A 101 2.57 -37.55 -7.18
N LEU A 102 1.28 -37.62 -6.87
CA LEU A 102 0.69 -36.90 -5.73
C LEU A 102 1.18 -37.49 -4.41
N SER A 103 1.96 -36.70 -3.66
CA SER A 103 2.31 -36.94 -2.26
C SER A 103 1.52 -36.00 -1.35
N SER A 104 1.29 -36.40 -0.10
CA SER A 104 0.71 -35.52 0.92
C SER A 104 1.57 -34.27 1.14
N ASP A 105 2.89 -34.41 1.05
CA ASP A 105 3.84 -33.29 1.11
C ASP A 105 3.65 -32.30 -0.04
N TRP A 106 3.39 -32.81 -1.24
CA TRP A 106 3.14 -31.96 -2.40
C TRP A 106 1.83 -31.17 -2.23
N ILE A 107 0.80 -31.76 -1.64
CA ILE A 107 -0.45 -31.05 -1.32
C ILE A 107 -0.19 -29.94 -0.30
N SER A 108 0.61 -30.21 0.73
CA SER A 108 1.00 -29.18 1.71
C SER A 108 1.76 -28.04 1.05
N TYR A 109 2.74 -28.36 0.20
CA TYR A 109 3.47 -27.38 -0.60
C TYR A 109 2.51 -26.56 -1.46
N ALA A 110 1.60 -27.20 -2.21
CA ALA A 110 0.67 -26.52 -3.10
C ALA A 110 -0.30 -25.59 -2.38
N ILE A 111 -0.68 -25.88 -1.13
CA ILE A 111 -1.47 -24.96 -0.29
C ILE A 111 -0.65 -23.73 0.09
N ILE A 112 0.61 -23.92 0.51
CA ILE A 112 1.50 -22.80 0.84
C ILE A 112 1.75 -21.94 -0.40
N ASP A 113 2.06 -22.57 -1.54
CA ASP A 113 2.26 -21.93 -2.85
C ASP A 113 1.05 -21.09 -3.25
N ASP A 114 -0.16 -21.67 -3.23
CA ASP A 114 -1.40 -20.96 -3.58
C ASP A 114 -1.71 -19.81 -2.62
N ILE A 115 -1.36 -19.91 -1.33
CA ILE A 115 -1.47 -18.78 -0.40
C ILE A 115 -0.45 -17.67 -0.73
N THR A 116 0.76 -18.06 -1.12
CA THR A 116 1.86 -17.13 -1.39
C THR A 116 1.68 -16.39 -2.72
N ASP A 117 1.16 -17.07 -3.74
CA ASP A 117 0.92 -16.51 -5.08
C ASP A 117 -0.10 -15.37 -5.08
N VAL A 118 -1.08 -15.39 -4.16
CA VAL A 118 -2.11 -14.34 -4.07
C VAL A 118 -1.51 -12.98 -3.69
N PHE A 119 -0.33 -12.93 -3.08
CA PHE A 119 0.35 -11.66 -2.77
C PHE A 119 0.90 -10.98 -4.03
N GLN A 120 1.29 -11.74 -5.05
CA GLN A 120 1.94 -11.21 -6.25
C GLN A 120 1.11 -10.16 -7.00
N PRO A 121 -0.18 -10.38 -7.36
CA PRO A 121 -0.98 -9.36 -8.04
C PRO A 121 -1.20 -8.10 -7.17
N LEU A 122 -1.25 -8.25 -5.85
CA LEU A 122 -1.40 -7.11 -4.95
C LEU A 122 -0.13 -6.25 -4.92
N ILE A 123 1.05 -6.88 -4.96
CA ILE A 123 2.34 -6.20 -5.03
C ILE A 123 2.50 -5.51 -6.39
N GLN A 124 2.09 -6.15 -7.50
CA GLN A 124 2.12 -5.53 -8.82
C GLN A 124 1.27 -4.25 -8.87
N ASN A 125 0.05 -4.29 -8.32
CA ASN A 125 -0.81 -3.11 -8.25
C ASN A 125 -0.17 -1.96 -7.43
N ILE A 126 0.59 -2.30 -6.39
CA ILE A 126 1.35 -1.32 -5.61
C ILE A 126 2.51 -0.75 -6.41
N GLU A 127 3.24 -1.59 -7.15
CA GLU A 127 4.32 -1.15 -8.04
C GLU A 127 3.81 -0.10 -9.03
N ASP A 128 2.75 -0.43 -9.75
CA ASP A 128 2.14 0.46 -10.73
C ASP A 128 1.67 1.77 -10.07
N GLU A 129 1.05 1.70 -8.89
CA GLU A 129 0.60 2.89 -8.14
C GLU A 129 1.77 3.77 -7.66
N VAL A 130 2.88 3.15 -7.24
CA VAL A 130 4.09 3.85 -6.78
C VAL A 130 4.77 4.57 -7.94
N ASP A 131 4.90 3.90 -9.08
CA ASP A 131 5.50 4.48 -10.29
C ASP A 131 4.66 5.66 -10.79
N GLU A 132 3.33 5.54 -10.80
CA GLU A 132 2.43 6.65 -11.13
C GLU A 132 2.59 7.84 -10.17
N ILE A 133 2.70 7.59 -8.87
CA ILE A 133 2.91 8.64 -7.87
C ILE A 133 4.25 9.36 -8.11
N ASP A 134 5.33 8.60 -8.30
CA ASP A 134 6.67 9.16 -8.51
C ASP A 134 6.72 9.98 -9.81
N GLU A 135 6.12 9.49 -10.91
CA GLU A 135 6.05 10.21 -12.17
C GLU A 135 5.22 11.51 -12.06
N ASN A 136 4.07 11.46 -11.38
CA ASN A 136 3.22 12.64 -11.21
C ASN A 136 3.95 13.76 -10.45
N ILE A 137 4.69 13.43 -9.39
CA ILE A 137 5.50 14.38 -8.62
C ILE A 137 6.66 14.92 -9.47
N LEU A 138 7.27 14.07 -10.31
CA LEU A 138 8.38 14.47 -11.19
C LEU A 138 7.94 15.45 -12.30
N ARG A 139 6.78 15.21 -12.92
CA ARG A 139 6.18 16.14 -13.92
C ARG A 139 5.86 17.49 -13.31
N MET A 140 5.44 17.47 -12.06
CA MET A 140 5.19 18.64 -11.26
C MET A 140 6.47 19.48 -11.02
N HIS A 141 7.63 18.82 -10.98
CA HIS A 141 8.97 19.41 -10.86
C HIS A 141 9.50 20.03 -12.16
N THR A 142 8.94 19.66 -13.32
CA THR A 142 9.41 20.20 -14.60
C THR A 142 8.74 21.56 -14.83
N PRO A 143 9.49 22.68 -14.78
CA PRO A 143 8.93 23.96 -15.15
C PRO A 143 8.57 23.87 -16.63
N GLU A 144 7.37 24.32 -16.98
CA GLU A 144 6.85 24.48 -18.34
C GLU A 144 7.96 24.94 -19.31
N ARG A 145 8.59 24.00 -20.02
CA ARG A 145 9.44 24.30 -21.19
C ARG A 145 8.76 23.95 -22.50
N ASP A 146 7.58 23.33 -22.44
CA ASP A 146 6.76 23.01 -23.60
C ASP A 146 5.45 23.83 -23.62
N GLU A 147 5.60 25.16 -23.67
CA GLU A 147 4.50 26.11 -23.92
C GLU A 147 3.73 25.84 -25.24
N LYS A 148 4.19 24.94 -26.10
CA LYS A 148 3.52 24.65 -27.39
C LYS A 148 2.43 23.60 -27.34
N THR A 149 2.24 22.89 -26.22
CA THR A 149 1.22 21.83 -26.12
C THR A 149 0.15 22.10 -25.06
N ALA A 150 0.27 23.19 -24.29
CA ALA A 150 -0.60 23.51 -23.16
C ALA A 150 -1.97 24.12 -23.57
N HIS A 151 -2.19 24.47 -24.83
CA HIS A 151 -3.45 25.10 -25.27
C HIS A 151 -4.66 24.15 -25.40
N LEU A 152 -4.55 22.88 -25.01
CA LEU A 152 -5.65 21.91 -25.14
C LEU A 152 -6.07 21.21 -23.85
N ARG A 153 -5.53 21.60 -22.68
CA ARG A 153 -5.90 20.95 -21.41
C ARG A 153 -6.37 21.98 -20.40
N ASP A 154 -7.70 22.08 -20.37
CA ASP A 154 -8.59 22.72 -19.40
C ASP A 154 -7.93 23.13 -18.07
N ASP A 155 -7.92 24.45 -17.82
CA ASP A 155 -7.27 25.16 -16.71
C ASP A 155 -8.01 24.99 -15.36
N SER A 156 -8.92 24.01 -15.27
CA SER A 156 -9.81 23.76 -14.13
C SER A 156 -9.24 22.74 -13.13
N SER A 157 -8.27 21.90 -13.52
CA SER A 157 -7.89 20.70 -12.76
C SER A 157 -6.56 20.80 -12.00
N SER A 158 -5.80 21.89 -12.14
CA SER A 158 -4.42 21.98 -11.64
C SER A 158 -4.30 22.34 -10.14
N PHE A 159 -5.36 22.90 -9.53
CA PHE A 159 -5.36 23.29 -8.11
C PHE A 159 -6.07 22.29 -7.17
N PHE A 160 -6.86 21.35 -7.71
CA PHE A 160 -7.67 20.42 -6.91
C PHE A 160 -6.92 19.17 -6.42
N ASP A 161 -5.72 18.87 -6.93
CA ASP A 161 -5.09 17.56 -6.71
C ASP A 161 -4.03 17.52 -5.59
N SER A 162 -3.72 18.67 -4.97
CA SER A 162 -2.59 18.72 -4.04
C SER A 162 -2.82 18.00 -2.71
N GLY A 163 -4.05 18.08 -2.19
CA GLY A 163 -4.46 17.30 -1.01
C GLY A 163 -4.69 15.84 -1.34
N ASP A 164 -5.09 15.55 -2.57
CA ASP A 164 -5.35 14.19 -3.05
C ASP A 164 -4.05 13.41 -3.19
N MET A 165 -2.97 14.02 -3.69
CA MET A 165 -1.67 13.36 -3.81
C MET A 165 -1.07 12.92 -2.48
N LEU A 166 -1.13 13.76 -1.42
CA LEU A 166 -0.67 13.35 -0.08
C LEU A 166 -1.50 12.20 0.49
N ARG A 167 -2.82 12.26 0.29
CA ARG A 167 -3.72 11.20 0.71
C ARG A 167 -3.43 9.90 -0.03
N ARG A 168 -3.24 9.97 -1.36
CA ARG A 168 -2.91 8.84 -2.22
C ARG A 168 -1.57 8.20 -1.83
N VAL A 169 -0.54 9.01 -1.59
CA VAL A 169 0.75 8.53 -1.04
C VAL A 169 0.54 7.85 0.32
N GLY A 170 -0.24 8.46 1.21
CA GLY A 170 -0.53 7.90 2.53
C GLY A 170 -1.27 6.56 2.47
N ASP A 171 -2.27 6.45 1.60
CA ASP A 171 -3.06 5.24 1.42
C ASP A 171 -2.26 4.12 0.74
N CYS A 172 -1.43 4.46 -0.25
CA CYS A 172 -0.48 3.50 -0.86
C CYS A 172 0.52 2.96 0.18
N ARG A 173 1.09 3.84 1.03
CA ARG A 173 1.97 3.41 2.14
C ARG A 173 1.28 2.47 3.12
N LYS A 174 -0.01 2.72 3.46
CA LYS A 174 -0.78 1.80 4.31
C LYS A 174 -0.93 0.42 3.67
N ARG A 175 -1.20 0.36 2.36
CA ARG A 175 -1.27 -0.92 1.61
C ARG A 175 0.06 -1.67 1.63
N VAL A 176 1.17 -0.99 1.35
CA VAL A 176 2.53 -1.53 1.44
C VAL A 176 2.79 -2.13 2.83
N MET A 177 2.49 -1.37 3.89
CA MET A 177 2.69 -1.82 5.26
C MET A 177 1.81 -3.00 5.66
N SER A 178 0.57 -3.03 5.17
CA SER A 178 -0.35 -4.15 5.41
C SER A 178 0.20 -5.45 4.81
N LEU A 179 0.62 -5.43 3.54
CA LEU A 179 1.25 -6.59 2.89
C LEU A 179 2.58 -6.97 3.55
N TYR A 180 3.41 -5.99 3.91
CA TYR A 180 4.68 -6.24 4.60
C TYR A 180 4.48 -6.97 5.93
N ARG A 181 3.45 -6.58 6.70
CA ARG A 181 3.10 -7.25 7.97
C ARG A 181 2.58 -8.67 7.76
N LEU A 182 1.83 -8.91 6.67
CA LEU A 182 1.36 -10.24 6.32
C LEU A 182 2.51 -11.15 5.87
N LEU A 183 3.49 -10.63 5.13
CA LEU A 183 4.63 -11.39 4.59
C LEU A 183 5.78 -11.60 5.59
N GLY A 184 5.96 -10.69 6.56
CA GLY A 184 7.21 -10.55 7.31
C GLY A 184 7.74 -11.82 8.00
N ASN A 185 6.88 -12.66 8.56
CA ASN A 185 7.31 -13.88 9.27
C ASN A 185 7.34 -15.13 8.39
N LYS A 186 6.79 -15.05 7.17
CA LYS A 186 6.58 -16.22 6.30
C LYS A 186 7.88 -16.81 5.81
N ALA A 187 8.84 -15.97 5.40
CA ALA A 187 10.13 -16.42 4.88
C ALA A 187 10.89 -17.28 5.91
N ASP A 188 10.91 -16.85 7.17
CA ASP A 188 11.59 -17.59 8.25
C ASP A 188 10.88 -18.91 8.58
N VAL A 189 9.55 -18.95 8.52
CA VAL A 189 8.77 -20.16 8.73
C VAL A 189 9.04 -21.18 7.62
N ILE A 190 9.02 -20.75 6.35
CA ILE A 190 9.31 -21.63 5.21
C ILE A 190 10.77 -22.09 5.21
N LYS A 191 11.73 -21.19 5.51
CA LYS A 191 13.14 -21.54 5.67
C LYS A 191 13.33 -22.58 6.78
N GLY A 192 12.67 -22.36 7.92
CA GLY A 192 12.67 -23.29 9.04
C GLY A 192 12.02 -24.63 8.69
N PHE A 193 11.03 -24.64 7.79
CA PHE A 193 10.39 -25.85 7.30
C PHE A 193 11.32 -26.62 6.35
N ALA A 194 11.84 -25.95 5.32
CA ALA A 194 12.77 -26.54 4.35
C ALA A 194 14.00 -27.15 5.03
N LYS A 195 14.57 -26.46 6.03
CA LYS A 195 15.71 -26.99 6.81
C LYS A 195 15.37 -28.29 7.53
N ARG A 196 14.19 -28.38 8.15
CA ARG A 196 13.77 -29.57 8.89
C ARG A 196 13.37 -30.74 7.99
N CYS A 197 13.06 -30.49 6.71
CA CYS A 197 12.86 -31.56 5.73
C CYS A 197 14.15 -32.36 5.45
N ASN A 198 15.32 -31.77 5.68
CA ASN A 198 16.62 -32.44 5.54
C ASN A 198 17.09 -33.17 6.82
N GLU A 199 16.37 -33.04 7.93
CA GLU A 199 16.66 -33.78 9.15
C GLU A 199 16.04 -35.19 9.06
N SER A 200 16.78 -36.25 9.43
CA SER A 200 16.33 -37.64 9.32
C SER A 200 15.19 -37.98 10.29
N TRP A 201 13.99 -37.52 9.97
CA TRP A 201 12.73 -37.94 10.60
C TRP A 201 11.96 -38.84 9.63
N GLU A 202 11.35 -39.91 10.14
CA GLU A 202 10.57 -40.87 9.32
C GLU A 202 9.39 -40.21 8.57
N VAL A 203 8.92 -39.06 9.05
CA VAL A 203 7.80 -38.28 8.51
C VAL A 203 8.25 -36.93 7.95
N ALA A 204 9.57 -36.70 7.82
CA ALA A 204 10.06 -35.53 7.10
C ALA A 204 9.61 -35.60 5.62
N PRO A 205 9.21 -34.46 5.02
CA PRO A 205 8.94 -34.38 3.60
C PRO A 205 10.13 -34.91 2.81
N ARG A 206 9.88 -35.64 1.72
CA ARG A 206 10.96 -36.12 0.85
C ARG A 206 11.83 -34.95 0.37
N SER A 207 13.14 -35.17 0.22
CA SER A 207 14.14 -34.14 -0.11
C SER A 207 13.76 -33.24 -1.30
N GLU A 208 13.00 -33.75 -2.27
CA GLU A 208 12.47 -33.00 -3.42
C GLU A 208 11.55 -31.83 -3.01
N ILE A 209 10.78 -31.96 -1.91
CA ILE A 209 9.91 -30.90 -1.40
C ILE A 209 10.71 -29.75 -0.80
N GLY A 210 11.91 -30.03 -0.26
CA GLY A 210 12.81 -28.98 0.21
C GLY A 210 13.20 -27.97 -0.88
N LEU A 211 13.33 -28.43 -2.13
CA LEU A 211 13.61 -27.55 -3.28
C LEU A 211 12.41 -26.64 -3.59
N TYR A 212 11.20 -27.21 -3.64
CA TYR A 212 9.97 -26.43 -3.87
C TYR A 212 9.70 -25.40 -2.77
N LEU A 213 9.99 -25.74 -1.50
CA LEU A 213 9.90 -24.80 -0.39
C LEU A 213 10.98 -23.70 -0.45
N GLY A 214 12.17 -24.03 -0.96
CA GLY A 214 13.23 -23.04 -1.21
C GLY A 214 12.80 -22.00 -2.23
N ASP A 215 12.17 -22.41 -3.31
CA ASP A 215 11.62 -21.51 -4.34
C ASP A 215 10.57 -20.55 -3.75
N ILE A 216 9.61 -21.06 -2.98
CA ILE A 216 8.63 -20.23 -2.24
C ILE A 216 9.33 -19.23 -1.31
N GLN A 217 10.37 -19.68 -0.59
CA GLN A 217 11.11 -18.82 0.31
C GLN A 217 11.74 -17.65 -0.46
N ASP A 218 12.38 -17.92 -1.60
CA ASP A 218 13.02 -16.90 -2.44
C ASP A 218 11.98 -15.94 -3.05
N HIS A 219 10.80 -16.43 -3.42
CA HIS A 219 9.67 -15.60 -3.84
C HIS A 219 9.21 -14.65 -2.72
N ILE A 220 9.01 -15.15 -1.49
CA ILE A 220 8.60 -14.32 -0.34
C ILE A 220 9.66 -13.26 -0.02
N VAL A 221 10.94 -13.63 -0.06
CA VAL A 221 12.05 -12.70 0.19
C VAL A 221 12.09 -11.60 -0.87
N THR A 222 11.93 -11.97 -2.15
CA THR A 222 11.84 -11.02 -3.26
C THR A 222 10.66 -10.07 -3.09
N MET A 223 9.47 -10.59 -2.81
CA MET A 223 8.26 -9.80 -2.55
C MET A 223 8.42 -8.82 -1.38
N THR A 224 9.02 -9.27 -0.28
CA THR A 224 9.29 -8.43 0.90
C THR A 224 10.32 -7.34 0.58
N SER A 225 11.34 -7.66 -0.21
CA SER A 225 12.34 -6.71 -0.69
C SER A 225 11.71 -5.64 -1.59
N ASN A 226 10.83 -6.03 -2.51
CA ASN A 226 10.12 -5.12 -3.40
C ASN A 226 9.23 -4.15 -2.60
N LEU A 227 8.45 -4.65 -1.64
CA LEU A 227 7.67 -3.80 -0.75
C LEU A 227 8.55 -2.81 0.03
N GLY A 228 9.72 -3.24 0.49
CA GLY A 228 10.70 -2.36 1.13
C GLY A 228 11.31 -1.33 0.17
N HIS A 229 11.42 -1.64 -1.12
CA HIS A 229 11.83 -0.70 -2.15
C HIS A 229 10.75 0.35 -2.43
N TYR A 230 9.50 -0.07 -2.60
CA TYR A 230 8.36 0.81 -2.83
C TYR A 230 8.12 1.77 -1.67
N GLU A 231 8.28 1.32 -0.41
CA GLU A 231 8.21 2.20 0.76
C GLU A 231 9.22 3.35 0.68
N LYS A 232 10.46 3.05 0.28
CA LYS A 232 11.52 4.06 0.15
C LYS A 232 11.22 5.06 -0.96
N ILE A 233 10.70 4.58 -2.09
CA ILE A 233 10.26 5.46 -3.18
C ILE A 233 9.16 6.38 -2.68
N LEU A 234 8.10 5.83 -2.07
CA LEU A 234 6.99 6.63 -1.52
C LEU A 234 7.44 7.64 -0.47
N ALA A 235 8.37 7.26 0.42
CA ALA A 235 8.93 8.17 1.43
C ALA A 235 9.71 9.32 0.79
N ARG A 236 10.52 9.04 -0.23
CA ARG A 236 11.23 10.07 -1.01
C ARG A 236 10.26 10.95 -1.78
N SER A 237 9.29 10.35 -2.48
CA SER A 237 8.25 11.05 -3.24
C SER A 237 7.44 11.99 -2.35
N HIS A 238 7.03 11.54 -1.16
CA HIS A 238 6.39 12.39 -0.15
C HIS A 238 7.22 13.63 0.20
N GLY A 239 8.53 13.46 0.41
CA GLY A 239 9.45 14.58 0.67
C GLY A 239 9.58 15.55 -0.51
N ASN A 240 9.77 15.01 -1.72
CA ASN A 240 9.86 15.80 -2.95
C ASN A 240 8.59 16.63 -3.18
N TYR A 241 7.43 16.01 -2.99
CA TYR A 241 6.14 16.67 -3.15
C TYR A 241 5.94 17.85 -2.19
N LEU A 242 6.28 17.68 -0.91
CA LEU A 242 6.24 18.78 0.07
C LEU A 242 7.22 19.90 -0.28
N ALA A 243 8.42 19.57 -0.73
CA ALA A 243 9.40 20.57 -1.16
C ALA A 243 8.85 21.41 -2.31
N GLN A 244 8.16 20.78 -3.25
CA GLN A 244 7.59 21.44 -4.41
C GLN A 244 6.38 22.33 -4.05
N ILE A 245 5.51 21.91 -3.12
CA ILE A 245 4.46 22.79 -2.58
C ILE A 245 5.09 24.05 -2.01
N ASN A 246 6.17 23.93 -1.24
CA ASN A 246 6.86 25.08 -0.67
C ASN A 246 7.45 26.00 -1.75
N ILE A 247 8.05 25.45 -2.81
CA ILE A 247 8.56 26.22 -3.95
C ILE A 247 7.42 27.01 -4.61
N ARG A 248 6.32 26.36 -4.98
CA ARG A 248 5.15 27.02 -5.59
C ARG A 248 4.53 28.06 -4.67
N MET A 249 4.47 27.80 -3.37
CA MET A 249 3.98 28.77 -2.39
C MET A 249 4.87 30.02 -2.36
N ASN A 250 6.18 29.86 -2.37
CA ASN A 250 7.12 30.99 -2.43
C ASN A 250 7.00 31.77 -3.74
N GLU A 251 6.88 31.11 -4.89
CA GLU A 251 6.66 31.77 -6.19
C GLU A 251 5.35 32.57 -6.19
N ARG A 252 4.26 32.02 -5.64
CA ARG A 252 2.99 32.73 -5.50
C ARG A 252 3.09 33.92 -4.55
N GLN A 253 3.86 33.81 -3.47
CA GLN A 253 4.12 34.92 -2.56
C GLN A 253 4.90 36.04 -3.27
N GLU A 254 5.91 35.71 -4.07
CA GLU A 254 6.65 36.68 -4.87
C GLU A 254 5.75 37.39 -5.89
N GLN A 255 4.93 36.64 -6.64
CA GLN A 255 3.94 37.23 -7.56
C GLN A 255 2.96 38.15 -6.85
N THR A 256 2.47 37.75 -5.67
CA THR A 256 1.57 38.57 -4.86
C THR A 256 2.25 39.85 -4.38
N ALA A 257 3.54 39.75 -3.99
CA ALA A 257 4.33 40.91 -3.60
C ALA A 257 4.58 41.88 -4.76
N ASP A 258 4.85 41.38 -5.98
CA ASP A 258 4.99 42.21 -7.18
C ASP A 258 3.67 42.92 -7.54
N VAL A 259 2.54 42.20 -7.52
CA VAL A 259 1.21 42.78 -7.75
C VAL A 259 0.87 43.84 -6.70
N LEU A 260 1.14 43.56 -5.43
CA LEU A 260 0.95 44.52 -4.35
C LEU A 260 1.86 45.75 -4.52
N GLY A 261 3.10 45.56 -4.97
CA GLY A 261 4.03 46.64 -5.29
C GLY A 261 3.47 47.57 -6.37
N LYS A 262 2.99 47.01 -7.49
CA LYS A 262 2.35 47.77 -8.58
C LYS A 262 1.11 48.54 -8.10
N LEU A 263 0.25 47.89 -7.30
CA LEU A 263 -0.93 48.54 -6.73
C LEU A 263 -0.56 49.67 -5.76
N THR A 264 0.50 49.48 -4.97
CA THR A 264 1.00 50.48 -4.03
C THR A 264 1.53 51.71 -4.77
N VAL A 265 2.24 51.54 -5.89
CA VAL A 265 2.69 52.67 -6.73
C VAL A 265 1.50 53.47 -7.25
N LEU A 266 0.47 52.80 -7.79
CA LEU A 266 -0.76 53.46 -8.22
C LEU A 266 -1.46 54.20 -7.07
N GLY A 267 -1.58 53.54 -5.90
CA GLY A 267 -2.15 54.13 -4.70
C GLY A 267 -1.40 55.39 -4.26
N THR A 268 -0.08 55.36 -4.26
CA THR A 268 0.77 56.50 -3.86
C THR A 268 0.59 57.71 -4.78
N ILE A 269 0.24 57.51 -6.06
CA ILE A 269 -0.02 58.60 -7.01
C ILE A 269 -1.45 59.14 -6.87
N VAL A 270 -2.44 58.24 -6.76
CA VAL A 270 -3.86 58.61 -6.74
C VAL A 270 -4.27 59.27 -5.43
N LEU A 271 -3.70 58.86 -4.29
CA LEU A 271 -4.12 59.33 -2.97
C LEU A 271 -3.86 60.84 -2.78
N PRO A 272 -2.67 61.41 -3.08
CA PRO A 272 -2.43 62.85 -3.03
C PRO A 272 -3.28 63.63 -4.07
N MET A 273 -3.46 63.07 -5.27
CA MET A 273 -4.26 63.70 -6.32
C MET A 273 -5.74 63.82 -5.91
N ASN A 274 -6.29 62.80 -5.25
CA ASN A 274 -7.63 62.83 -4.68
C ASN A 274 -7.76 63.86 -3.55
N ILE A 275 -6.72 64.05 -2.73
CA ILE A 275 -6.73 65.09 -1.69
C ILE A 275 -6.79 66.48 -2.32
N ILE A 276 -5.96 66.75 -3.34
CA ILE A 276 -5.94 68.04 -4.04
C ILE A 276 -7.29 68.31 -4.70
N THR A 277 -7.79 67.38 -5.53
CA THR A 277 -9.08 67.56 -6.21
C THR A 277 -10.24 67.64 -5.21
N GLY A 278 -10.19 66.90 -4.11
CA GLY A 278 -11.15 66.98 -3.01
C GLY A 278 -11.21 68.35 -2.35
N LEU A 279 -10.05 68.95 -2.01
CA LEU A 279 -10.00 70.30 -1.42
C LEU A 279 -10.63 71.36 -2.33
N TRP A 280 -10.39 71.29 -3.64
CA TRP A 280 -10.94 72.22 -4.63
C TRP A 280 -12.43 71.95 -4.95
N GLY A 281 -12.96 70.77 -4.62
CA GLY A 281 -14.38 70.42 -4.76
C GLY A 281 -15.24 70.76 -3.54
N MET A 282 -14.63 71.16 -2.41
CA MET A 282 -15.34 71.57 -1.20
C MET A 282 -15.79 73.03 -1.32
N ASN A 283 -16.95 73.37 -0.73
CA ASN A 283 -17.47 74.74 -0.70
C ASN A 283 -16.76 75.59 0.37
N VAL A 284 -15.43 75.71 0.27
CA VAL A 284 -14.56 76.46 1.17
C VAL A 284 -13.65 77.35 0.31
N TRP A 285 -13.35 78.56 0.79
CA TRP A 285 -12.49 79.50 0.08
C TRP A 285 -11.08 78.92 -0.10
N VAL A 286 -10.62 78.83 -1.34
CA VAL A 286 -9.30 78.28 -1.70
C VAL A 286 -8.30 79.42 -1.97
N PRO A 287 -7.02 79.28 -1.57
CA PRO A 287 -5.99 80.29 -1.82
C PRO A 287 -5.81 80.55 -3.32
N GLY A 288 -5.88 81.82 -3.74
CA GLY A 288 -5.77 82.24 -5.14
C GLY A 288 -7.11 82.46 -5.86
N GLN A 289 -8.25 82.17 -5.22
CA GLN A 289 -9.59 82.39 -5.79
C GLN A 289 -9.95 83.87 -6.01
N GLU A 290 -9.27 84.79 -5.33
CA GLU A 290 -9.52 86.24 -5.39
C GLU A 290 -8.82 86.95 -6.58
N TYR A 291 -7.88 86.29 -7.24
CA TYR A 291 -7.08 86.86 -8.34
C TYR A 291 -7.56 86.30 -9.70
N GLU A 292 -8.67 86.85 -10.22
CA GLU A 292 -9.12 86.53 -11.59
C GLU A 292 -8.17 87.16 -12.63
N GLY A 293 -7.32 86.33 -13.25
CA GLY A 293 -6.55 86.69 -14.44
C GLY A 293 -5.03 86.81 -14.26
N ASP A 294 -4.50 86.67 -13.05
CA ASP A 294 -3.05 86.66 -12.81
C ASP A 294 -2.60 85.32 -12.22
N LEU A 295 -2.00 84.47 -13.08
CA LEU A 295 -1.50 83.15 -12.71
C LEU A 295 -0.20 83.22 -11.89
N ALA A 296 0.31 84.44 -11.60
CA ALA A 296 1.52 84.64 -10.80
C ALA A 296 1.50 83.87 -9.48
N TRP A 297 0.32 83.68 -8.86
CA TRP A 297 0.15 82.91 -7.62
C TRP A 297 0.70 81.48 -7.67
N PHE A 298 0.68 80.80 -8.81
CA PHE A 298 1.15 79.42 -8.93
C PHE A 298 2.67 79.29 -9.16
N VAL A 299 3.38 80.41 -9.36
CA VAL A 299 4.78 80.43 -9.83
C VAL A 299 5.78 80.85 -8.74
N TRP A 300 5.32 81.18 -7.53
CA TRP A 300 6.16 81.55 -6.38
C TRP A 300 6.14 80.50 -5.27
#